data_AF-A0A381YLA6-F1
#
_entry.id   AF-A0A381YLA6-F1
#
_cell.length_a   1.000
_cell.length_b   1.000
_cell.length_c   1.000
_cell.angle_alpha   90.00
_cell.angle_beta   90.00
_cell.angle_gamma   90.00
#
_symmetry.space_group_name_H-M   'P 1'
#
loop_
_entity.id
_entity.type
_entity.pdbx_description
1 polymer ?
#
loop_
_entity_poly.entity_id
_entity_poly.type
_entity_poly.pdbx_seq_one_letter_code
_entity_poly.pdbx_strand_id
1 'polypeptide(L)' 'MKFVQLINQHGLKGKIRANKSGCLDACEMGAVIVIYPNNIWYTRVSVDDV' A
#
# COMPACT_ATOMS: atom_id res chain seq x y z
N MET A 1 -2.46 -10.08 3.74
CA MET A 1 -2.09 -8.84 3.01
C MET A 1 -0.79 -9.11 2.27
N LYS A 2 -0.81 -9.08 0.93
CA LYS A 2 0.34 -9.35 0.05
C LYS A 2 1.55 -8.48 0.42
N PHE A 3 1.35 -7.18 0.65
CA PHE A 3 2.41 -6.27 1.12
C PHE A 3 3.11 -6.73 2.40
N VAL A 4 2.37 -7.17 3.41
CA VAL A 4 2.98 -7.63 4.68
C VAL A 4 3.83 -8.88 4.47
N GLN A 5 3.41 -9.78 3.57
CA GLN A 5 4.17 -10.97 3.22
C GLN A 5 5.49 -10.57 2.53
N LEU A 6 5.42 -9.71 1.51
CA LEU A 6 6.60 -9.24 0.77
C LEU A 6 7.57 -8.44 1.66
N ILE A 7 7.06 -7.57 2.54
CA ILE A 7 7.89 -6.84 3.52
C ILE A 7 8.71 -7.80 4.37
N ASN A 8 8.11 -8.91 4.83
CA ASN A 8 8.82 -9.92 5.60
C ASN A 8 9.83 -10.69 4.74
N GLN A 9 9.43 -11.11 3.53
CA GLN A 9 10.28 -11.87 2.60
C GLN A 9 11.54 -11.09 2.18
N HIS A 10 11.43 -9.77 2.03
CA HIS A 10 12.55 -8.90 1.67
C HIS A 10 13.33 -8.34 2.87
N GLY A 11 13.05 -8.79 4.10
CA GLY A 11 13.76 -8.32 5.31
C GLY A 11 13.53 -6.84 5.63
N LEU A 12 12.40 -6.27 5.19
CA LEU A 12 12.05 -4.85 5.35
C LEU A 12 11.26 -4.58 6.63
N LYS A 13 11.01 -5.62 7.44
CA LYS A 13 10.32 -5.49 8.72
C LYS A 13 11.05 -4.51 9.64
N GLY A 14 10.31 -3.57 10.22
CA GLY A 14 10.84 -2.49 11.06
C GLY A 14 11.34 -1.27 10.28
N LYS A 15 11.52 -1.37 8.96
CA LYS A 15 11.81 -0.25 8.06
C LYS A 15 10.56 0.23 7.33
N ILE A 16 9.74 -0.71 6.87
CA ILE A 16 8.49 -0.45 6.16
C ILE A 16 7.33 -1.10 6.90
N ARG A 17 6.21 -0.39 6.96
CA ARG A 17 4.95 -0.87 7.51
C ARG A 17 3.85 -0.71 6.47
N ALA A 18 3.06 -1.75 6.28
CA ALA A 18 1.79 -1.69 5.57
C ALA A 18 0.64 -1.88 6.55
N ASN A 19 -0.41 -1.07 6.45
CA ASN A 19 -1.64 -1.20 7.20
C ASN A 19 -2.86 -1.06 6.28
N LYS A 20 -4.01 -1.51 6.76
CA LYS A 20 -5.29 -1.16 6.14
C LYS A 20 -5.64 0.27 6.54
N SER A 21 -6.21 1.04 5.64
CA SER A 21 -6.81 2.35 5.93
C SER A 21 -8.33 2.25 5.93
N GLY A 22 -8.98 3.29 6.48
CA GLY A 22 -10.38 3.58 6.17
C GLY A 22 -10.50 4.30 4.81
N CYS A 23 -11.61 5.01 4.62
CA CYS A 23 -11.82 5.86 3.45
C CYS A 23 -10.71 6.92 3.34
N LEU A 24 -10.17 7.09 2.14
CA LEU A 24 -9.19 8.13 1.79
C LEU A 24 -9.78 9.18 0.82
N ASP A 25 -11.10 9.24 0.71
CA ASP A 25 -11.84 10.16 -0.17
C ASP A 25 -11.50 10.04 -1.67
N ALA A 26 -11.11 8.84 -2.10
CA ALA A 26 -10.64 8.56 -3.46
C ALA A 26 -11.37 7.35 -4.09
N CYS A 27 -12.64 7.11 -3.70
CA CYS A 27 -13.40 5.95 -4.12
C CYS A 27 -13.54 5.83 -5.64
N GLU A 28 -13.72 6.95 -6.35
CA GLU A 28 -13.87 6.98 -7.81
C GLU A 28 -12.60 6.56 -8.57
N MET A 29 -11.45 6.57 -7.89
CA MET A 29 -10.15 6.15 -8.43
C MET A 29 -9.87 4.65 -8.22
N GLY A 30 -10.83 3.90 -7.67
CA GLY A 30 -10.69 2.47 -7.38
C GLY A 30 -9.88 2.19 -6.11
N ALA A 31 -9.22 1.03 -6.05
CA ALA A 31 -8.34 0.70 -4.93
C ALA A 31 -7.12 1.64 -4.91
N VAL A 32 -6.91 2.31 -3.78
CA VAL A 32 -5.85 3.31 -3.61
C VAL A 32 -4.83 2.90 -2.56
N ILE A 33 -3.58 3.31 -2.79
CA ILE A 33 -2.47 3.14 -1.84
C ILE A 33 -1.74 4.48 -1.74
N VAL A 34 -1.51 4.93 -0.51
CA VAL A 34 -0.68 6.11 -0.22
C VAL A 34 0.61 5.68 0.48
N ILE A 35 1.74 6.19 0.00
CA ILE A 35 3.07 5.96 0.58
C ILE A 35 3.56 7.25 1.24
N TYR A 36 3.79 7.16 2.55
CA TYR A 36 4.42 8.21 3.35
C TYR A 36 5.90 7.92 3.60
N PRO A 37 6.74 8.96 3.81
CA PRO A 37 6.40 10.39 3.91
C PRO A 37 6.27 11.12 2.57
N ASN A 38 6.62 10.48 1.45
CA ASN A 38 6.69 11.12 0.13
C ASN A 38 5.34 11.51 -0.48
N ASN A 39 4.22 11.14 0.16
CA ASN A 39 2.86 11.41 -0.32
C ASN A 39 2.63 10.93 -1.76
N ILE A 40 3.10 9.72 -2.07
CA ILE A 40 2.93 9.10 -3.39
C ILE A 40 1.62 8.31 -3.38
N TRP A 41 0.78 8.54 -4.39
CA TRP A 41 -0.52 7.89 -4.54
C TRP A 41 -0.53 6.96 -5.74
N TYR A 42 -0.82 5.69 -5.50
CA TYR A 42 -1.19 4.73 -6.53
C TYR A 42 -2.70 4.54 -6.54
N THR A 43 -3.29 4.52 -7.73
CA THR A 43 -4.74 4.36 -7.94
C THR A 43 -5.00 3.18 -8.86
N ARG A 44 -6.23 2.64 -8.82
CA ARG A 44 -6.64 1.45 -9.58
C ARG A 44 -5.72 0.24 -9.38
N VAL A 45 -5.16 0.11 -8.18
CA VAL A 45 -4.16 -0.92 -7.87
C VAL A 45 -4.79 -2.31 -7.84
N SER A 46 -4.15 -3.27 -8.49
CA SER A 46 -4.46 -4.69 -8.46
C SER A 46 -3.41 -5.47 -7.67
N VAL A 47 -3.61 -6.78 -7.49
CA VAL A 47 -2.61 -7.63 -6.82
C VAL A 47 -1.38 -7.86 -7.70
N ASP A 48 -1.51 -7.77 -9.02
CA ASP A 48 -0.40 -7.98 -9.96
C ASP A 48 0.59 -6.79 -9.99
N ASP A 49 0.18 -5.63 -9.46
CA ASP A 49 1.03 -4.45 -9.29
C ASP A 49 1.95 -4.53 -8.04
N VAL A 50 1.86 -5.64 -7.27
CA VAL A 50 2.45 -5.80 -5.93
C VAL A 50 3.46 -6.94 -5.86
#